data_AF-A0AAD8EKX9-F1
#
_entry.id   AF-A0AAD8EKX9-F1
#
_cell.length_a   1.000
_cell.length_b   1.000
_cell.length_c   1.000
_cell.angle_alpha   90.00
_cell.angle_beta   90.00
_cell.angle_gamma   90.00
#
_symmetry.space_group_name_H-M   'P 1'
#
loop_
_entity.id
_entity.type
_entity.pdbx_description
1 polymer ?
#
loop_
_entity_poly.entity_id
_entity_poly.type
_entity_poly.pdbx_seq_one_letter_code
_entity_poly.pdbx_strand_id
1 'polypeptide(L)'
;HGVGVEFVRVLPETHAPSLTNVFSECASNDDVTITCDCEAMPAMQLKAFRQRGEKVEISHYRVNLNRFRARLNIVCITEKLLADVKCDGWPD
;
A
#
# COMPACT_ATOMS: atom_id res chain seq x y z
N HIS A 1 10.92 14.54 -20.73
CA HIS A 1 9.57 15.03 -20.42
C HIS A 1 8.81 13.95 -19.66
N GLY A 2 8.78 14.02 -18.33
CA GLY A 2 8.09 13.02 -17.50
C GLY A 2 6.94 13.65 -16.71
N VAL A 3 6.02 12.81 -16.25
CA VAL A 3 5.00 13.17 -15.26
C VAL A 3 5.38 12.44 -13.97
N GLY A 4 5.59 13.18 -12.89
CA GLY A 4 5.72 12.63 -11.55
C GLY A 4 4.33 12.43 -10.95
N VAL A 5 4.17 11.37 -10.17
CA VAL A 5 2.91 11.01 -9.51
C VAL A 5 3.20 10.70 -8.05
N GLU A 6 2.38 11.25 -7.16
CA GLU A 6 2.50 11.13 -5.72
C GLU A 6 1.13 10.83 -5.11
N PHE A 7 1.00 9.77 -4.32
CA PHE A 7 -0.15 9.58 -3.45
C PHE A 7 0.05 10.44 -2.20
N VAL A 8 -0.81 11.44 -2.02
CA VAL A 8 -0.67 12.44 -0.97
C VAL A 8 -1.20 11.93 0.37
N ARG A 9 -2.36 11.26 0.33
CA ARG A 9 -3.03 10.68 1.50
C ARG A 9 -4.13 9.73 1.10
N VAL A 10 -4.45 8.83 2.01
CA VAL A 10 -5.74 8.11 2.04
C VAL A 10 -6.81 9.09 2.52
N LEU A 11 -7.98 9.06 1.87
CA LEU A 11 -9.10 9.94 2.20
C LEU A 11 -9.88 9.40 3.41
N PRO A 12 -10.43 10.27 4.29
CA PRO A 12 -11.07 9.86 5.55
C PRO A 12 -12.24 8.88 5.41
N GLU A 13 -12.93 8.89 4.27
CA GLU A 13 -14.03 7.97 3.96
C GLU A 13 -13.58 6.56 3.57
N THR A 14 -12.27 6.31 3.47
CA THR A 14 -11.73 4.98 3.19
C THR A 14 -11.97 4.07 4.39
N HIS A 15 -12.72 2.99 4.16
CA HIS A 15 -12.91 1.94 5.16
C HIS A 15 -11.61 1.16 5.41
N ALA A 16 -11.46 0.64 6.64
CA ALA A 16 -10.35 -0.23 6.99
C ALA A 16 -10.34 -1.49 6.11
N PRO A 17 -9.16 -2.03 5.75
CA PRO A 17 -9.06 -3.28 5.02
C PRO A 17 -9.59 -4.44 5.84
N SER A 18 -10.18 -5.43 5.16
CA SER A 18 -10.56 -6.71 5.75
C SER A 18 -9.39 -7.68 5.62
N LEU A 19 -8.92 -8.24 6.74
CA LEU A 19 -7.90 -9.29 6.78
C LEU A 19 -8.55 -10.60 7.19
N THR A 20 -8.39 -11.64 6.36
CA THR A 20 -8.93 -12.99 6.60
C THR A 20 -7.84 -14.03 6.39
N ASN A 21 -8.10 -15.28 6.78
CA ASN A 21 -7.15 -16.40 6.61
C ASN A 21 -5.75 -16.05 7.14
N VAL A 22 -5.69 -15.50 8.36
CA VAL A 22 -4.44 -15.04 8.98
C VAL A 22 -3.70 -16.21 9.59
N PHE A 23 -2.47 -16.44 9.13
CA PHE A 23 -1.52 -17.42 9.65
C PHE A 23 -0.29 -16.69 10.17
N SER A 24 0.30 -17.19 11.25
CA SER A 24 1.51 -16.62 11.84
C SER A 24 2.52 -17.73 12.13
N GLU A 25 3.76 -17.51 11.71
CA GLU A 25 4.88 -18.43 11.92
C GLU A 25 6.03 -17.66 12.58
N CYS A 26 6.54 -18.20 13.68
CA CYS A 26 7.71 -17.65 14.38
C CYS A 26 8.96 -18.42 13.95
N ALA A 27 9.97 -17.68 13.48
CA ALA A 27 11.27 -18.23 13.13
C ALA A 27 12.12 -18.45 14.40
N SER A 28 13.19 -19.23 14.27
CA SER A 28 14.10 -19.52 15.39
C SER A 28 14.88 -18.31 15.92
N ASN A 29 14.87 -17.21 15.18
CA ASN A 29 15.50 -15.92 15.53
C ASN A 29 14.48 -14.89 16.04
N ASP A 30 13.30 -15.33 16.48
CA ASP A 30 12.18 -14.51 16.98
C ASP A 30 11.52 -13.58 15.94
N ASP A 31 11.90 -13.66 14.66
CA ASP A 31 11.18 -12.98 13.59
C ASP A 31 9.82 -13.65 13.36
N VAL A 32 8.81 -12.87 12.98
CA VAL A 32 7.46 -13.37 12.77
C VAL A 32 7.04 -13.11 11.33
N THR A 33 6.59 -14.15 10.64
CA THR A 33 5.95 -14.02 9.33
C THR A 33 4.45 -14.19 9.48
N ILE A 34 3.68 -13.20 9.06
CA ILE A 34 2.22 -13.24 9.02
C ILE A 34 1.79 -13.31 7.56
N THR A 35 0.97 -14.30 7.22
CA THR A 35 0.36 -14.43 5.91
C THR A 35 -1.15 -14.26 6.04
N CYS A 36 -1.77 -13.42 5.22
CA CYS A 36 -3.22 -13.23 5.25
C CYS A 36 -3.78 -12.83 3.89
N ASP A 37 -5.08 -13.01 3.70
CA ASP A 37 -5.78 -12.44 2.55
C ASP A 37 -6.33 -11.05 2.94
N CYS A 38 -6.09 -10.06 2.09
CA CYS A 38 -6.49 -8.67 2.28
C CYS A 38 -7.49 -8.25 1.19
N GLU A 39 -8.60 -7.67 1.62
CA GLU A 39 -9.57 -7.00 0.75
C GLU A 39 -9.77 -5.55 1.18
N ALA A 40 -9.62 -4.60 0.26
CA ALA A 40 -9.75 -3.18 0.52
C ALA A 40 -10.34 -2.42 -0.67
N MET A 41 -10.91 -1.24 -0.41
CA MET A 41 -11.40 -0.32 -1.43
C MET A 41 -10.94 1.12 -1.12
N PRO A 42 -9.62 1.40 -1.19
CA PRO A 42 -9.09 2.69 -0.75
C PRO A 42 -9.42 3.83 -1.71
N ALA A 43 -9.80 4.97 -1.14
CA ALA A 43 -9.92 6.23 -1.83
C ALA A 43 -8.74 7.14 -1.45
N MET A 44 -8.02 7.68 -2.44
CA MET A 44 -6.78 8.40 -2.23
C MET A 44 -6.76 9.72 -2.99
N GLN A 45 -6.01 10.68 -2.46
CA GLN A 45 -5.64 11.88 -3.18
C GLN A 45 -4.33 11.66 -3.91
N LEU A 46 -4.31 11.91 -5.22
CA LEU A 46 -3.13 11.81 -6.08
C LEU A 46 -2.76 13.19 -6.60
N LYS A 47 -1.47 13.48 -6.60
CA LYS A 47 -0.88 14.69 -7.16
C LYS A 47 -0.01 14.28 -8.34
N ALA A 48 -0.35 14.77 -9.52
CA ALA A 48 0.48 14.66 -10.71
C ALA A 48 1.20 15.98 -10.93
N PHE A 49 2.49 15.95 -11.25
CA PHE A 49 3.27 17.15 -11.51
C PHE A 49 4.20 16.95 -12.71
N ARG A 50 4.37 18.01 -13.50
CA ARG A 50 5.25 18.00 -14.67
C ARG A 50 5.97 19.33 -14.81
N GLN A 51 7.26 19.25 -15.12
CA GLN A 51 8.05 20.42 -15.48
C GLN A 51 7.85 20.77 -16.96
N ARG A 52 7.53 22.03 -17.23
CA ARG A 52 7.39 22.63 -18.55
C ARG A 52 8.20 23.92 -18.60
N GLY A 53 9.44 23.81 -19.07
CA GLY A 53 10.42 24.90 -18.98
C GLY A 53 10.76 25.21 -17.53
N GLU A 54 10.60 26.47 -17.13
CA GLU A 54 10.82 26.94 -15.75
C GLU A 54 9.58 26.79 -14.86
N LYS A 55 8.44 26.37 -15.41
CA LYS A 55 7.19 26.21 -14.65
C LYS A 55 6.94 24.75 -14.30
N VAL A 56 6.39 24.52 -13.12
CA VAL A 56 5.86 23.21 -12.70
C VAL A 56 4.34 23.29 -12.72
N GLU A 57 3.73 22.48 -13.58
CA GLU A 57 2.27 22.30 -13.61
C GLU A 57 1.90 21.17 -12.63
N ILE A 58 0.91 21.42 -11.77
CA ILE A 58 0.44 20.46 -10.75
C ILE A 58 -1.06 20.25 -10.94
N SER A 59 -1.49 18.99 -10.91
CA SER A 59 -2.88 18.57 -10.97
C SER A 59 -3.21 17.62 -9.83
N HIS A 60 -4.37 17.80 -9.20
CA HIS A 60 -4.83 16.97 -8.09
C HIS A 60 -6.03 16.14 -8.54
N TYR A 61 -6.01 14.85 -8.21
CA TYR A 61 -7.02 13.88 -8.57
C TYR A 61 -7.48 13.10 -7.34
N ARG A 62 -8.72 12.64 -7.40
CA ARG A 62 -9.22 11.55 -6.55
C ARG A 62 -9.03 10.23 -7.29
N VAL A 63 -8.45 9.24 -6.63
CA VAL A 63 -8.32 7.87 -7.13
C VAL A 63 -9.11 6.96 -6.21
N ASN A 64 -10.06 6.20 -6.76
CA ASN A 64 -10.76 5.15 -6.03
C ASN A 64 -10.32 3.80 -6.58
N LEU A 65 -9.81 2.94 -5.72
CA LEU A 65 -9.60 1.54 -6.03
C LEU A 65 -10.89 0.80 -5.67
N ASN A 66 -11.61 0.33 -6.69
CA ASN A 66 -12.90 -0.34 -6.51
C ASN A 66 -12.77 -1.75 -5.93
N ARG A 67 -11.59 -2.36 -6.11
CA ARG A 67 -11.26 -3.66 -5.55
C ARG A 67 -9.75 -3.71 -5.44
N PHE A 68 -9.28 -4.01 -4.25
CA PHE A 68 -7.91 -4.42 -4.00
C PHE A 68 -8.02 -5.75 -3.26
N ARG A 69 -7.69 -6.84 -3.94
CA ARG A 69 -7.65 -8.16 -3.32
C ARG A 69 -6.27 -8.77 -3.52
N ALA A 70 -5.58 -9.03 -2.43
CA ALA A 70 -4.24 -9.61 -2.46
C ALA A 70 -4.02 -10.55 -1.30
N ARG A 71 -3.15 -11.53 -1.49
CA ARG A 71 -2.53 -12.24 -0.36
C ARG A 71 -1.31 -11.43 0.09
N LEU A 72 -1.23 -11.12 1.37
CA LEU A 72 -0.13 -10.38 1.98
C LEU A 72 0.82 -11.34 2.69
N ASN A 73 2.11 -11.09 2.49
CA ASN A 73 3.20 -11.64 3.29
C ASN A 73 3.82 -10.49 4.08
N ILE A 74 3.72 -10.57 5.41
CA ILE A 74 4.20 -9.55 6.34
C ILE A 74 5.34 -10.16 7.15
N VAL A 75 6.56 -9.65 6.98
CA VAL A 75 7.74 -10.10 7.73
C VAL A 75 8.09 -9.07 8.78
N CYS A 76 7.93 -9.45 10.05
CA CYS A 76 8.30 -8.65 11.20
C CYS A 76 9.71 -9.04 11.65
N ILE A 77 10.65 -8.11 11.52
CA ILE A 77 12.05 -8.27 11.94
C ILE A 77 12.19 -7.70 13.36
N THR A 78 12.23 -8.59 14.34
CA THR A 78 12.08 -8.24 15.75
C THR A 78 13.24 -7.36 16.23
N GLU A 79 14.47 -7.71 15.87
CA GLU A 79 15.67 -6.94 16.27
C GLU A 79 15.66 -5.49 15.74
N LYS A 80 14.96 -5.24 14.63
CA LYS A 80 14.92 -3.91 13.98
C LYS A 80 13.67 -3.12 14.30
N LEU A 81 12.67 -3.74 14.92
CA LEU A 81 11.33 -3.17 15.10
C LEU A 81 10.72 -2.72 13.76
N LEU A 82 10.96 -3.49 12.70
CA LEU A 82 10.49 -3.19 11.35
C LEU A 82 9.57 -4.31 10.86
N ALA A 83 8.56 -3.94 10.08
CA ALA A 83 7.72 -4.87 9.34
C ALA A 83 7.78 -4.52 7.84
N ASP A 84 8.05 -5.52 7.01
CA ASP A 84 7.95 -5.43 5.56
C ASP A 84 6.65 -6.09 5.11
N VAL A 85 5.88 -5.43 4.24
CA VAL A 85 4.57 -5.91 3.77
C VAL A 85 4.64 -6.03 2.26
N LYS A 86 4.40 -7.23 1.75
CA LYS A 86 4.41 -7.53 0.31
C LYS A 86 3.13 -8.24 -0.11
N CYS A 87 2.75 -8.04 -1.37
CA CYS A 87 1.72 -8.86 -2.00
C CYS A 87 2.38 -10.12 -2.57
N ASP A 88 1.79 -11.28 -2.30
CA ASP A 88 2.13 -12.53 -2.97
C ASP A 88 1.51 -12.52 -4.37
N GLY A 89 2.29 -12.04 -5.33
CA GLY A 89 1.84 -11.87 -6.71
C GLY A 89 1.15 -10.53 -6.96
N TRP A 90 0.33 -10.47 -8.01
CA TRP A 90 -0.37 -9.26 -8.42
C TRP A 90 -1.75 -9.17 -7.76
N PRO A 91 -2.07 -8.05 -7.09
CA PRO A 91 -3.42 -7.79 -6.60
C PRO A 91 -4.43 -7.69 -7.74
N ASP A 92 -5.63 -8.20 -7.50
CA ASP A 92 -6.82 -7.96 -8.33
C ASP A 92 -7.46 -6.59 -8.05
#